data_AF-A0A0D3LMU0-F1
#
_entry.id   AF-A0A0D3LMU0-F1
#
_cell.length_a   1.000
_cell.length_b   1.000
_cell.length_c   1.000
_cell.angle_alpha   90.00
_cell.angle_beta   90.00
_cell.angle_gamma   90.00
#
_symmetry.space_group_name_H-M   'P 1'
#
loop_
_entity.id
_entity.type
_entity.pdbx_description
1 polymer ?
#
loop_
_entity_poly.entity_id
_entity_poly.type
_entity_poly.pdbx_seq_one_letter_code
_entity_poly.pdbx_strand_id
1 'polypeptide(L)'
;MNVAYIDTGDWIEYNLDVAEGQEFYVSLRIAGTQTGYMQLMLNERQLTQFTIPGTGGWQNIDQQISIPVGRHSLRFMVVKGGFNLNWLEVSTEKPGTVKV
;
A
#
# COMPACT_ATOMS: atom_id res chain seq x y z
N MET A 1 -13.23 -1.59 14.57
CA MET A 1 -11.95 -1.05 15.09
C MET A 1 -11.25 -0.44 13.89
N ASN A 2 -11.23 0.89 13.78
CA ASN A 2 -10.63 1.58 12.65
C ASN A 2 -9.14 1.74 12.96
N VAL A 3 -8.27 1.19 12.12
CA VAL A 3 -6.85 1.51 12.19
C VAL A 3 -6.68 2.96 11.72
N ALA A 4 -5.98 3.73 12.55
CA ALA A 4 -5.27 4.99 12.33
C ALA A 4 -5.94 6.13 11.52
N TYR A 5 -6.06 7.30 12.18
CA TYR A 5 -5.85 8.56 11.46
C TYR A 5 -4.43 8.50 10.90
N ILE A 6 -4.28 8.41 9.57
CA ILE A 6 -2.99 8.57 8.92
C ILE A 6 -2.96 9.96 8.32
N ASP A 7 -1.94 10.73 8.67
CA ASP A 7 -1.77 12.10 8.23
C ASP A 7 -0.58 12.23 7.27
N THR A 8 -0.53 13.37 6.59
CA THR A 8 0.62 13.71 5.75
C THR A 8 1.91 13.64 6.57
N GLY A 9 2.88 12.85 6.09
CA GLY A 9 4.15 12.63 6.76
C GLY A 9 4.19 11.34 7.59
N ASP A 10 3.08 10.65 7.80
CA ASP A 10 3.08 9.34 8.45
C ASP A 10 3.58 8.24 7.52
N TRP A 11 4.14 7.18 8.11
CA TRP A 11 4.53 6.00 7.37
C TRP A 11 4.36 4.71 8.16
N ILE A 12 4.24 3.61 7.41
CA ILE A 12 4.30 2.24 7.90
C ILE A 12 5.42 1.55 7.14
N GLU A 13 6.31 0.84 7.84
CA GLU A 13 7.44 0.15 7.23
C GLU A 13 7.47 -1.34 7.62
N TYR A 14 7.77 -2.18 6.63
CA TYR A 14 7.94 -3.62 6.79
C TYR A 14 9.31 -4.06 6.28
N ASN A 15 9.95 -4.99 6.98
CA ASN A 15 11.12 -5.66 6.45
C ASN A 15 10.70 -6.95 5.75
N LEU A 16 11.19 -7.13 4.52
CA LEU A 16 10.88 -8.26 3.65
C LEU A 16 12.16 -9.02 3.33
N ASP A 17 12.09 -10.35 3.34
CA ASP A 17 13.12 -11.23 2.77
C ASP A 17 12.49 -11.95 1.57
N VAL A 18 12.82 -11.49 0.37
CA VAL A 18 12.23 -11.97 -0.88
C VAL A 18 13.12 -13.07 -1.43
N ALA A 19 12.67 -14.33 -1.31
CA ALA A 19 13.44 -15.51 -1.71
C ALA A 19 13.61 -15.64 -3.24
N GLU A 20 12.60 -15.22 -3.99
CA GLU A 20 12.63 -15.15 -5.45
C GLU A 20 12.00 -13.82 -5.88
N GLY A 21 12.69 -13.07 -6.74
CA GLY A 21 12.16 -11.81 -7.26
C GLY A 21 10.85 -12.08 -8.00
N GLN A 22 9.76 -11.47 -7.54
CA GLN A 22 8.42 -11.77 -8.02
C GLN A 22 7.53 -10.54 -8.01
N GLU A 23 6.42 -10.67 -8.73
CA GLU A 23 5.33 -9.70 -8.70
C GLU A 23 4.52 -9.88 -7.42
N PHE A 24 4.28 -8.76 -6.73
CA PHE A 24 3.41 -8.68 -5.58
C PHE A 24 2.20 -7.82 -5.92
N TYR A 25 1.07 -8.15 -5.31
CA TYR A 25 -0.11 -7.33 -5.28
C TYR A 25 -0.15 -6.59 -3.95
N VAL A 26 -0.40 -5.29 -4.04
CA VAL A 26 -0.60 -4.42 -2.88
C VAL A 26 -2.02 -3.91 -2.93
N SER A 27 -2.76 -4.14 -1.85
CA SER A 27 -4.15 -3.76 -1.70
C SER A 27 -4.33 -2.84 -0.52
N LEU A 28 -5.02 -1.71 -0.72
CA LEU A 28 -5.32 -0.75 0.32
C LEU A 28 -6.83 -0.59 0.47
N ARG A 29 -7.36 -0.73 1.70
CA ARG A 29 -8.75 -0.35 2.01
C ARG A 29 -8.79 1.05 2.55
N ILE A 30 -9.30 1.96 1.73
CA ILE A 30 -9.30 3.39 2.03
C ILE A 30 -10.70 3.99 1.96
N ALA A 31 -10.89 5.12 2.62
CA ALA A 31 -12.07 5.97 2.45
C ALA A 31 -11.66 7.43 2.57
N GLY A 32 -12.03 8.28 1.61
CA GLY A 32 -11.70 9.70 1.66
C GLY A 32 -12.70 10.55 0.89
N THR A 33 -12.70 11.85 1.17
CA THR A 33 -13.50 12.85 0.44
C THR A 33 -12.63 13.74 -0.45
N GLN A 34 -11.31 13.67 -0.30
CA GLN A 34 -10.33 14.45 -1.04
C GLN A 34 -9.29 13.53 -1.68
N THR A 35 -8.60 14.03 -2.71
CA THR A 35 -7.48 13.30 -3.30
C THR A 35 -6.27 13.31 -2.37
N GLY A 36 -5.83 12.11 -1.96
CA GLY A 36 -4.60 11.85 -1.22
C GLY A 36 -3.56 11.09 -2.05
N TYR A 37 -2.35 11.00 -1.52
CA TYR A 37 -1.22 10.31 -2.15
C TYR A 37 -0.45 9.48 -1.12
N MET A 38 -0.18 8.23 -1.47
CA MET A 38 0.70 7.35 -0.71
C MET A 38 1.81 6.84 -1.64
N GLN A 39 3.06 7.04 -1.24
CA GLN A 39 4.22 6.50 -1.94
C GLN A 39 4.61 5.17 -1.32
N LEU A 40 4.94 4.22 -2.19
CA LEU A 40 5.56 2.98 -1.80
C LEU A 40 7.05 3.07 -2.10
N MET A 41 7.86 2.99 -1.05
CA MET A 41 9.31 3.05 -1.12
C MET A 41 9.87 1.65 -0.90
N LEU A 42 10.83 1.24 -1.73
CA LEU A 42 11.66 0.07 -1.50
C LEU A 42 13.05 0.56 -1.11
N ASN A 43 13.47 0.26 0.13
CA ASN A 43 14.59 0.90 0.79
C ASN A 43 14.35 2.42 0.83
N GLU A 44 15.19 3.21 0.16
CA GLU A 44 15.06 4.67 0.08
C GLU A 44 14.55 5.16 -1.28
N ARG A 45 14.22 4.25 -2.20
CA ARG A 45 13.79 4.59 -3.56
C ARG A 45 12.29 4.40 -3.73
N GLN A 46 11.63 5.39 -4.32
CA GLN A 46 10.23 5.27 -4.70
C GLN A 46 10.05 4.16 -5.73
N LEU A 47 9.23 3.16 -5.38
CA LEU A 47 8.83 2.06 -6.25
C LEU A 47 7.59 2.45 -7.05
N THR A 48 6.58 3.00 -6.39
CA THR A 48 5.35 3.48 -7.03
C THR A 48 4.60 4.51 -6.15
N GLN A 49 3.51 5.06 -6.68
CA GLN A 49 2.59 5.94 -5.96
C GLN A 49 1.13 5.52 -6.18
N PHE A 50 0.40 5.38 -5.09
CA PHE A 50 -1.06 5.27 -5.07
C PHE A 50 -1.68 6.67 -5.14
N THR A 51 -2.56 6.87 -6.11
CA THR A 51 -3.47 8.02 -6.13
C THR A 51 -4.78 7.59 -5.47
N ILE A 52 -5.14 8.24 -4.38
CA ILE A 52 -6.34 7.91 -3.60
C ILE A 52 -7.40 8.96 -3.92
N PRO A 53 -8.38 8.67 -4.78
CA PRO A 53 -9.44 9.63 -5.09
C PRO A 53 -10.39 9.80 -3.89
N GLY A 54 -11.20 10.86 -3.91
CA GLY A 54 -12.34 10.97 -3.01
C GLY A 54 -13.34 9.85 -3.31
N THR A 55 -13.35 8.79 -2.51
CA THR A 55 -14.16 7.58 -2.72
C THR A 55 -15.58 7.69 -2.19
N GLY A 56 -15.86 8.63 -1.27
CA GLY A 56 -17.18 8.78 -0.64
C GLY A 56 -17.59 7.63 0.28
N GLY A 57 -16.74 6.62 0.47
CA GLY A 57 -16.97 5.43 1.26
C GLY A 57 -15.78 4.47 1.20
N TRP A 58 -15.87 3.34 1.90
CA TRP A 58 -14.80 2.34 1.94
C TRP A 58 -14.67 1.59 0.60
N GLN A 59 -13.50 1.69 -0.01
CA GLN A 59 -13.15 1.04 -1.28
C GLN A 59 -11.77 0.38 -1.19
N ASN A 60 -11.52 -0.58 -2.07
CA ASN A 60 -10.20 -1.16 -2.27
C ASN A 60 -9.53 -0.50 -3.47
N ILE A 61 -8.24 -0.25 -3.36
CA ILE A 61 -7.38 0.05 -4.50
C ILE A 61 -6.23 -0.95 -4.52
N ASP A 62 -5.95 -1.49 -5.70
CA ASP A 62 -4.98 -2.55 -5.90
C ASP A 62 -3.92 -2.11 -6.90
N GLN A 63 -2.67 -2.42 -6.63
CA GLN A 63 -1.57 -2.18 -7.55
C GLN A 63 -0.58 -3.33 -7.52
N GLN A 64 -0.09 -3.70 -8.69
CA GLN A 64 0.98 -4.68 -8.83
C GLN A 64 2.34 -3.99 -8.78
N ILE A 65 3.29 -4.60 -8.09
CA ILE A 65 4.66 -4.12 -7.95
C ILE A 65 5.64 -5.28 -8.15
N SER A 66 6.85 -4.95 -8.60
CA SER A 66 7.94 -5.91 -8.73
C SER A 66 8.96 -5.65 -7.62
N ILE A 67 9.28 -6.66 -6.82
CA ILE A 67 10.33 -6.57 -5.80
C ILE A 67 11.43 -7.58 -6.14
N PRO A 68 12.70 -7.15 -6.30
CA PRO A 68 13.80 -8.05 -6.59
C PRO A 68 14.09 -8.99 -5.41
N VAL A 69 14.87 -10.04 -5.69
CA VAL A 69 15.35 -10.97 -4.66
C VAL A 69 16.23 -10.26 -3.63
N GLY A 70 16.07 -10.63 -2.37
CA GLY A 70 16.90 -10.14 -1.27
C GLY A 70 16.11 -9.47 -0.16
N ARG A 71 16.86 -8.82 0.74
CA ARG A 71 16.32 -8.13 1.91
C ARG A 71 16.03 -6.68 1.59
N HIS A 72 14.80 -6.26 1.88
CA HIS A 72 14.32 -4.92 1.59
C HIS A 72 13.52 -4.36 2.76
N SER A 73 13.54 -3.04 2.93
CA SER A 73 12.47 -2.35 3.64
C SER A 73 11.42 -1.87 2.64
N LEU A 74 10.15 -2.10 2.94
CA LEU A 74 9.02 -1.62 2.16
C LEU A 74 8.25 -0.61 3.02
N ARG A 75 8.29 0.66 2.63
CA ARG A 75 7.65 1.76 3.36
C ARG A 75 6.50 2.36 2.58
N PHE A 76 5.34 2.43 3.24
CA PHE A 76 4.14 3.12 2.79
C PHE A 76 4.13 4.50 3.43
N MET A 77 4.44 5.54 2.66
CA MET A 77 4.55 6.92 3.15
C MET A 77 3.38 7.76 2.65
N VAL A 78 2.68 8.42 3.56
CA VAL A 78 1.58 9.33 3.22
C VAL A 78 2.17 10.68 2.81
N VAL A 79 2.18 10.96 1.51
CA VAL A 79 2.69 12.24 0.98
C VAL A 79 1.62 13.33 1.03
N LYS A 80 0.35 12.92 0.97
CA LYS A 80 -0.80 13.81 1.15
C LYS A 80 -1.95 13.01 1.76
N GLY A 81 -2.39 13.40 2.95
CA GLY A 81 -3.56 12.80 3.61
C GLY A 81 -4.90 13.16 2.96
N GLY A 82 -5.97 13.12 3.75
CA GLY A 82 -7.35 13.36 3.27
C GLY A 82 -8.17 12.09 3.03
N PHE A 83 -7.65 10.96 3.51
CA PHE A 83 -8.30 9.65 3.50
C PHE A 83 -7.97 8.89 4.79
N ASN A 84 -8.84 7.97 5.16
CA ASN A 84 -8.61 6.96 6.20
C ASN A 84 -8.08 5.68 5.56
N LEU A 85 -7.22 4.96 6.26
CA LEU A 85 -6.71 3.65 5.87
C LEU A 85 -7.17 2.61 6.91
N ASN A 86 -7.94 1.62 6.47
CA ASN A 86 -8.39 0.54 7.35
C ASN A 86 -7.36 -0.59 7.42
N TRP A 87 -6.93 -1.07 6.26
CA TRP A 87 -5.91 -2.11 6.16
C TRP A 87 -5.09 -1.94 4.90
N LEU A 88 -3.86 -2.46 4.95
CA LEU A 88 -3.08 -2.78 3.77
C LEU A 88 -2.75 -4.27 3.74
N GLU A 89 -2.59 -4.79 2.55
CA GLU A 89 -2.15 -6.17 2.30
C GLU A 89 -1.08 -6.17 1.20
N VAL A 90 -0.09 -7.04 1.36
CA VAL A 90 0.92 -7.34 0.34
C VAL A 90 0.92 -8.85 0.16
N SER A 91 0.59 -9.31 -1.04
CA SER A 91 0.42 -10.73 -1.36
C SER A 91 1.12 -11.09 -2.66
N THR A 92 1.55 -12.34 -2.80
CA THR A 92 1.98 -12.90 -4.10
C THR A 92 0.79 -13.36 -4.94
N GLU A 93 -0.41 -13.35 -4.36
CA GLU A 93 -1.65 -13.78 -4.97
C GLU A 93 -2.50 -12.58 -5.35
N LYS A 94 -3.17 -12.67 -6.50
CA LYS A 94 -4.05 -11.61 -6.95
C LYS A 94 -5.24 -11.46 -6.00
N PRO A 95 -5.59 -10.23 -5.57
CA PRO A 95 -6.74 -9.99 -4.71
C PRO A 95 -8.02 -10.58 -5.30
N GLY A 96 -8.82 -11.25 -4.45
CA GLY A 96 -10.08 -11.90 -4.85
C GLY A 96 -9.93 -13.32 -5.40
N THR A 97 -8.73 -13.89 -5.42
CA THR A 97 -8.56 -15.32 -5.70
C THR A 97 -8.96 -16.13 -4.46
N VAL A 98 -10.15 -16.73 -4.46
CA VAL A 98 -10.51 -17.74 -3.45
C VAL A 98 -9.73 -19.00 -3.77
N LYS A 99 -8.80 -19.39 -2.91
CA LYS A 99 -8.23 -20.74 -2.92
C LYS A 99 -9.31 -21.70 -2.40
N VAL A 100 -9.86 -22.50 -3.32
CA VAL A 100 -10.59 -23.73 -2.97
C VAL A 100 -9.64 -24.85 -2.59
#